data_AF-A0A8C7IDK6-F1
#
_entry.id   AF-A0A8C7IDK6-F1
#
_cell.length_a   1.000
_cell.length_b   1.000
_cell.length_c   1.000
_cell.angle_alpha   90.00
_cell.angle_beta   90.00
_cell.angle_gamma   90.00
#
_symmetry.space_group_name_H-M   'P 1'
#
loop_
_entity.id
_entity.type
_entity.pdbx_description
1 polymer ?
#
loop_
_entity_poly.entity_id
_entity_poly.type
_entity_poly.pdbx_seq_one_letter_code
_entity_poly.pdbx_strand_id
1 'polypeptide(L)'
;MCGFCIPPGALEDLELIIMCGFCIPPGALEDLELIIICGFCTPPGALEDLELIIICGFCTPPGALEDLEFIIICGFCIPPGALEDLELIIICGFCIPPGALEDLDLIIICGFCIPPGALEDLEFIIICGFCTPPGALEDLEFIIMCGFCIPPGALEDLELIIICGFCIPPGALEDLELIIMCGFCTPPGALEDLELIIICGFCIPPGALEDLELIIICGFCIPPGALEDLELIIICGFCIPPGALEDLELIIICGFCIPPGALEDLELIIICGFCTPPGALEDLERIIMCGFCIPPGALEDLELIIICGFCIPPGALEDMELIIICGFCTPPGAIEDLELIIISALEDLERAIALSGGVGRTACQALVQRGLLLRLACQDDKAREDFERAAVLGSEFARQQVVSLNPYAALCNRMLTEVINKLRNPEVSETQ
;
A
#
# COMPACT_ATOMS: atom_id res chain seq x y z
N MET A 1 -53.92 -6.93 -14.97
CA MET A 1 -55.02 -7.59 -14.22
C MET A 1 -54.79 -7.44 -12.71
N CYS A 2 -55.85 -7.25 -11.92
CA CYS A 2 -55.74 -7.15 -10.45
C CYS A 2 -56.65 -8.18 -9.76
N GLY A 3 -56.12 -8.98 -8.83
CA GLY A 3 -56.89 -10.01 -8.13
C GLY A 3 -56.08 -10.78 -7.08
N PHE A 4 -56.74 -11.52 -6.18
CA PHE A 4 -56.04 -12.31 -5.16
C PHE A 4 -55.21 -13.45 -5.79
N CYS A 5 -55.75 -14.11 -6.82
CA CYS A 5 -55.03 -15.00 -7.73
C CYS A 5 -55.42 -14.65 -9.18
N ILE A 6 -54.45 -14.37 -10.03
CA ILE A 6 -54.66 -14.21 -11.49
C ILE A 6 -54.67 -15.62 -12.12
N PRO A 7 -55.46 -15.90 -13.19
CA PRO A 7 -55.41 -17.18 -13.91
C PRO A 7 -54.21 -17.28 -14.87
N PRO A 8 -53.56 -18.46 -15.02
CA PRO A 8 -52.42 -18.66 -15.93
C PRO A 8 -52.80 -18.42 -17.39
N GLY A 9 -51.86 -17.93 -18.18
CA GLY A 9 -51.98 -17.75 -19.63
C GLY A 9 -50.67 -17.23 -20.23
N ALA A 10 -50.43 -17.57 -21.51
CA ALA A 10 -49.44 -16.89 -22.33
C ALA A 10 -50.08 -15.61 -22.91
N LEU A 11 -49.31 -14.53 -22.98
CA LEU A 11 -49.73 -13.28 -23.58
C LEU A 11 -48.63 -12.84 -24.54
N GLU A 12 -49.02 -12.52 -25.76
CA GLU A 12 -48.17 -12.10 -26.89
C GLU A 12 -48.75 -10.79 -27.45
N ASP A 13 -47.93 -9.97 -28.11
CA ASP A 13 -48.36 -8.78 -28.89
C ASP A 13 -49.13 -7.70 -28.09
N LEU A 14 -48.63 -7.27 -26.92
CA LEU A 14 -49.23 -6.19 -26.12
C LEU A 14 -48.22 -5.08 -25.81
N GLU A 15 -48.65 -3.82 -25.93
CA GLU A 15 -47.81 -2.66 -25.57
C GLU A 15 -47.50 -2.60 -24.05
N LEU A 16 -48.44 -3.01 -23.19
CA LEU A 16 -48.31 -2.82 -21.74
C LEU A 16 -49.04 -3.89 -20.94
N ILE A 17 -48.33 -4.53 -20.00
CA ILE A 17 -48.92 -5.44 -19.01
C ILE A 17 -48.62 -4.96 -17.59
N ILE A 18 -49.69 -4.71 -16.82
CA ILE A 18 -49.59 -4.46 -15.38
C ILE A 18 -50.36 -5.57 -14.64
N MET A 19 -49.64 -6.40 -13.87
CA MET A 19 -50.21 -7.44 -13.03
C MET A 19 -50.00 -7.14 -11.55
N CYS A 20 -51.08 -7.10 -10.77
CA CYS A 20 -51.00 -6.90 -9.32
C CYS A 20 -51.84 -7.96 -8.58
N GLY A 21 -51.21 -8.76 -7.71
CA GLY A 21 -51.93 -9.80 -6.98
C GLY A 21 -51.14 -10.47 -5.86
N PHE A 22 -51.81 -11.25 -5.02
CA PHE A 22 -51.12 -11.99 -3.94
C PHE A 22 -50.31 -13.16 -4.51
N CYS A 23 -50.93 -13.95 -5.39
CA CYS A 23 -50.25 -14.95 -6.21
C CYS A 23 -50.51 -14.68 -7.69
N ILE A 24 -49.45 -14.47 -8.45
CA ILE A 24 -49.51 -14.42 -9.92
C ILE A 24 -49.15 -15.84 -10.42
N PRO A 25 -49.80 -16.38 -11.46
CA PRO A 25 -49.57 -17.74 -11.99
C PRO A 25 -48.49 -17.76 -13.10
N PRO A 26 -47.72 -18.86 -13.23
CA PRO A 26 -46.64 -18.94 -14.22
C PRO A 26 -47.19 -18.78 -15.65
N GLY A 27 -46.40 -18.16 -16.52
CA GLY A 27 -46.72 -17.89 -17.92
C GLY A 27 -45.45 -17.52 -18.69
N ALA A 28 -45.49 -17.72 -20.01
CA ALA A 28 -44.52 -17.17 -20.95
C ALA A 28 -45.09 -15.85 -21.50
N LEU A 29 -44.25 -14.83 -21.60
CA LEU A 29 -44.60 -13.54 -22.17
C LEU A 29 -43.50 -13.19 -23.19
N GLU A 30 -43.92 -12.93 -24.41
CA GLU A 30 -43.05 -12.68 -25.58
C GLU A 30 -43.58 -11.41 -26.27
N ASP A 31 -42.70 -10.65 -26.92
CA ASP A 31 -43.02 -9.51 -27.78
C ASP A 31 -43.85 -8.39 -27.08
N LEU A 32 -43.29 -7.77 -26.02
CA LEU A 32 -43.96 -6.66 -25.30
C LEU A 32 -43.01 -5.49 -25.04
N GLU A 33 -43.53 -4.25 -25.11
CA GLU A 33 -42.71 -3.08 -24.77
C GLU A 33 -42.48 -3.00 -23.25
N LEU A 34 -43.53 -3.18 -22.42
CA LEU A 34 -43.40 -2.95 -20.97
C LEU A 34 -44.21 -3.91 -20.08
N ILE A 35 -43.54 -4.48 -19.07
CA ILE A 35 -44.17 -5.32 -18.05
C ILE A 35 -43.91 -4.79 -16.64
N ILE A 36 -44.99 -4.63 -15.86
CA ILE A 36 -44.93 -4.37 -14.41
C ILE A 36 -45.65 -5.49 -13.66
N ILE A 37 -44.90 -6.26 -12.87
CA ILE A 37 -45.42 -7.34 -12.02
C ILE A 37 -45.23 -6.94 -10.56
N CYS A 38 -46.32 -6.80 -9.82
CA CYS A 38 -46.29 -6.48 -8.39
C CYS A 38 -47.06 -7.52 -7.59
N GLY A 39 -46.42 -8.30 -6.73
CA GLY A 39 -47.13 -9.32 -5.94
C GLY A 39 -46.39 -9.87 -4.73
N PHE A 40 -47.10 -10.64 -3.89
CA PHE A 40 -46.44 -11.28 -2.74
C PHE A 40 -45.57 -12.46 -3.20
N CYS A 41 -46.12 -13.33 -4.05
CA CYS A 41 -45.36 -14.32 -4.80
C CYS A 41 -45.58 -14.11 -6.30
N THR A 42 -44.51 -13.79 -7.02
CA THR A 42 -44.52 -13.90 -8.49
C THR A 42 -44.11 -15.33 -8.88
N PRO A 43 -44.57 -15.87 -10.03
CA PRO A 43 -44.36 -17.27 -10.46
C PRO A 43 -43.28 -17.43 -11.54
N PRO A 44 -42.60 -18.58 -11.63
CA PRO A 44 -41.58 -18.80 -12.65
C PRO A 44 -42.13 -18.53 -14.05
N GLY A 45 -41.36 -17.87 -14.90
CA GLY A 45 -41.72 -17.59 -16.28
C GLY A 45 -40.47 -17.45 -17.14
N ALA A 46 -40.62 -17.76 -18.42
CA ALA A 46 -39.69 -17.32 -19.46
C ALA A 46 -40.21 -16.00 -20.00
N LEU A 47 -39.36 -14.99 -20.07
CA LEU A 47 -39.68 -13.69 -20.64
C LEU A 47 -38.61 -13.41 -21.70
N GLU A 48 -39.04 -13.25 -22.93
CA GLU A 48 -38.18 -13.08 -24.12
C GLU A 48 -38.67 -11.85 -24.90
N ASP A 49 -37.76 -11.14 -25.57
CA ASP A 49 -38.06 -10.02 -26.48
C ASP A 49 -38.87 -8.87 -25.84
N LEU A 50 -38.30 -8.20 -24.81
CA LEU A 50 -38.98 -7.09 -24.11
C LEU A 50 -38.06 -5.88 -23.91
N GLU A 51 -38.61 -4.66 -24.03
CA GLU A 51 -37.82 -3.45 -23.76
C GLU A 51 -37.61 -3.23 -22.25
N LEU A 52 -38.67 -3.34 -21.42
CA LEU A 52 -38.55 -3.06 -19.97
C LEU A 52 -39.40 -3.97 -19.08
N ILE A 53 -38.74 -4.57 -18.08
CA ILE A 53 -39.38 -5.39 -17.04
C ILE A 53 -39.17 -4.79 -15.64
N ILE A 54 -40.26 -4.62 -14.90
CA ILE A 54 -40.22 -4.27 -13.47
C ILE A 54 -40.96 -5.33 -12.65
N ILE A 55 -40.22 -6.10 -11.86
CA ILE A 55 -40.76 -7.11 -10.95
C ILE A 55 -40.54 -6.65 -9.51
N CYS A 56 -41.63 -6.45 -8.78
CA CYS A 56 -41.62 -6.08 -7.37
C CYS A 56 -42.40 -7.11 -6.53
N GLY A 57 -41.76 -7.75 -5.56
CA GLY A 57 -42.49 -8.70 -4.71
C GLY A 57 -41.79 -9.19 -3.45
N PHE A 58 -42.51 -9.93 -2.61
CA PHE A 58 -41.90 -10.50 -1.40
C PHE A 58 -41.01 -11.70 -1.76
N CYS A 59 -41.52 -12.63 -2.56
CA CYS A 59 -40.73 -13.65 -3.23
C CYS A 59 -40.90 -13.50 -4.73
N THR A 60 -39.80 -13.22 -5.44
CA THR A 60 -39.77 -13.51 -6.87
C THR A 60 -39.45 -15.00 -7.07
N PRO A 61 -39.71 -15.58 -8.25
CA PRO A 61 -39.49 -16.98 -8.63
C PRO A 61 -38.30 -17.10 -9.61
N PRO A 62 -37.69 -18.29 -9.76
CA PRO A 62 -36.69 -18.54 -10.79
C PRO A 62 -37.29 -18.26 -12.18
N GLY A 63 -36.54 -17.66 -13.08
CA GLY A 63 -36.93 -17.47 -14.48
C GLY A 63 -35.69 -17.46 -15.35
N ALA A 64 -35.89 -17.77 -16.64
CA ALA A 64 -34.94 -17.43 -17.69
C ALA A 64 -35.43 -16.13 -18.33
N LEU A 65 -34.54 -15.16 -18.45
CA LEU A 65 -34.82 -13.87 -19.07
C LEU A 65 -33.74 -13.69 -20.14
N GLU A 66 -34.17 -13.62 -21.40
CA GLU A 66 -33.31 -13.57 -22.58
C GLU A 66 -33.77 -12.40 -23.46
N ASP A 67 -32.86 -11.74 -24.18
CA ASP A 67 -33.15 -10.71 -25.17
C ASP A 67 -33.99 -9.52 -24.64
N LEU A 68 -33.52 -8.85 -23.58
CA LEU A 68 -34.22 -7.69 -22.99
C LEU A 68 -33.31 -6.47 -22.83
N GLU A 69 -33.83 -5.27 -23.08
CA GLU A 69 -33.02 -4.06 -22.89
C GLU A 69 -32.81 -3.74 -21.38
N PHE A 70 -33.89 -3.74 -20.58
CA PHE A 70 -33.82 -3.29 -19.18
C PHE A 70 -34.61 -4.17 -18.20
N ILE A 71 -33.97 -4.58 -17.09
CA ILE A 71 -34.62 -5.30 -15.99
C ILE A 71 -34.43 -4.62 -14.63
N ILE A 72 -35.53 -4.46 -13.89
CA ILE A 72 -35.52 -4.06 -12.48
C ILE A 72 -36.25 -5.10 -11.63
N ILE A 73 -35.51 -5.82 -10.78
CA ILE A 73 -36.06 -6.79 -9.83
C ILE A 73 -35.89 -6.27 -8.41
N CYS A 74 -36.99 -6.05 -7.71
CA CYS A 74 -37.00 -5.63 -6.31
C CYS A 74 -37.76 -6.63 -5.44
N GLY A 75 -37.13 -7.22 -4.44
CA GLY A 75 -37.86 -8.11 -3.54
C GLY A 75 -37.17 -8.56 -2.26
N PHE A 76 -37.92 -9.22 -1.37
CA PHE A 76 -37.34 -9.71 -0.12
C PHE A 76 -36.46 -10.94 -0.37
N CYS A 77 -36.98 -11.93 -1.10
CA CYS A 77 -36.22 -13.07 -1.61
C CYS A 77 -36.30 -13.11 -3.13
N ILE A 78 -35.16 -13.00 -3.78
CA ILE A 78 -34.99 -13.27 -5.21
C ILE A 78 -34.41 -14.69 -5.32
N PRO A 79 -34.92 -15.57 -6.19
CA PRO A 79 -34.44 -16.95 -6.38
C PRO A 79 -33.66 -17.11 -7.70
N PRO A 80 -32.83 -18.16 -7.81
CA PRO A 80 -31.79 -18.25 -8.85
C PRO A 80 -32.41 -18.18 -10.25
N GLY A 81 -31.77 -17.47 -11.18
CA GLY A 81 -32.18 -17.36 -12.58
C GLY A 81 -30.94 -17.31 -13.48
N ALA A 82 -31.13 -17.65 -14.75
CA ALA A 82 -30.17 -17.38 -15.82
C ALA A 82 -30.65 -16.12 -16.54
N LEU A 83 -29.75 -15.16 -16.73
CA LEU A 83 -30.00 -13.90 -17.41
C LEU A 83 -28.91 -13.79 -18.48
N GLU A 84 -29.32 -13.75 -19.74
CA GLU A 84 -28.45 -13.75 -20.92
C GLU A 84 -28.92 -12.61 -21.85
N ASP A 85 -28.00 -11.98 -22.57
CA ASP A 85 -28.27 -10.98 -23.61
C ASP A 85 -29.11 -9.77 -23.13
N LEU A 86 -28.60 -8.99 -22.17
CA LEU A 86 -29.28 -7.79 -21.63
C LEU A 86 -28.38 -6.56 -21.51
N GLU A 87 -28.90 -5.39 -21.85
CA GLU A 87 -28.12 -4.14 -21.70
C GLU A 87 -27.95 -3.76 -20.21
N LEU A 88 -29.01 -3.83 -19.40
CA LEU A 88 -28.95 -3.36 -18.01
C LEU A 88 -29.83 -4.14 -17.03
N ILE A 89 -29.22 -4.54 -15.91
CA ILE A 89 -29.90 -5.21 -14.80
C ILE A 89 -29.73 -4.45 -13.47
N ILE A 90 -30.85 -4.21 -12.78
CA ILE A 90 -30.86 -3.75 -11.38
C ILE A 90 -31.59 -4.77 -10.50
N ILE A 91 -30.85 -5.41 -9.59
CA ILE A 91 -31.40 -6.36 -8.61
C ILE A 91 -31.25 -5.77 -7.21
N CYS A 92 -32.37 -5.53 -6.54
CA CYS A 92 -32.41 -5.00 -5.18
C CYS A 92 -33.19 -5.95 -4.26
N GLY A 93 -32.54 -6.54 -3.25
CA GLY A 93 -33.27 -7.41 -2.33
C GLY A 93 -32.60 -7.76 -1.01
N PHE A 94 -33.36 -8.38 -0.10
CA PHE A 94 -32.80 -8.79 1.20
C PHE A 94 -31.92 -10.04 1.04
N CYS A 95 -32.45 -11.08 0.39
CA CYS A 95 -31.69 -12.25 -0.04
C CYS A 95 -31.74 -12.36 -1.55
N ILE A 96 -30.59 -12.19 -2.19
CA ILE A 96 -30.39 -12.53 -3.59
C ILE A 96 -29.91 -14.00 -3.62
N PRO A 97 -30.11 -14.77 -4.68
CA PRO A 97 -29.72 -16.17 -4.84
C PRO A 97 -28.55 -16.31 -5.83
N PRO A 98 -27.89 -17.48 -5.95
CA PRO A 98 -26.91 -17.70 -7.02
C PRO A 98 -27.54 -17.51 -8.39
N GLY A 99 -26.86 -16.89 -9.34
CA GLY A 99 -27.28 -16.82 -10.73
C GLY A 99 -26.09 -17.03 -11.64
N ALA A 100 -26.34 -17.46 -12.87
CA ALA A 100 -25.39 -17.30 -13.97
C ALA A 100 -25.86 -16.07 -14.74
N LEU A 101 -24.96 -15.12 -14.94
CA LEU A 101 -25.19 -13.89 -15.69
C LEU A 101 -24.10 -13.84 -16.76
N GLU A 102 -24.50 -13.85 -18.01
CA GLU A 102 -23.62 -13.92 -19.18
C GLU A 102 -24.06 -12.84 -20.18
N ASP A 103 -23.11 -12.24 -20.91
CA ASP A 103 -23.35 -11.28 -22.00
C ASP A 103 -24.21 -10.05 -21.59
N LEU A 104 -23.71 -9.22 -20.64
CA LEU A 104 -24.40 -8.01 -20.16
C LEU A 104 -23.49 -6.78 -20.07
N ASP A 105 -24.02 -5.61 -20.46
CA ASP A 105 -23.23 -4.37 -20.37
C ASP A 105 -23.12 -3.88 -18.90
N LEU A 106 -24.25 -3.80 -18.17
CA LEU A 106 -24.25 -3.21 -16.83
C LEU A 106 -25.12 -3.98 -15.81
N ILE A 107 -24.49 -4.37 -14.70
CA ILE A 107 -25.16 -5.02 -13.57
C ILE A 107 -25.02 -4.21 -12.28
N ILE A 108 -26.15 -3.98 -11.60
CA ILE A 108 -26.20 -3.39 -10.25
C ILE A 108 -26.95 -4.32 -9.31
N ILE A 109 -26.23 -4.93 -8.37
CA ILE A 109 -26.78 -5.83 -7.36
C ILE A 109 -26.65 -5.17 -5.99
N CYS A 110 -27.79 -4.88 -5.36
CA CYS A 110 -27.86 -4.28 -4.03
C CYS A 110 -28.63 -5.19 -3.07
N GLY A 111 -27.98 -5.72 -2.03
CA GLY A 111 -28.70 -6.57 -1.09
C GLY A 111 -28.05 -6.86 0.25
N PHE A 112 -28.82 -7.42 1.19
CA PHE A 112 -28.26 -7.75 2.51
C PHE A 112 -27.37 -9.00 2.43
N CYS A 113 -27.86 -10.07 1.80
CA CYS A 113 -27.09 -11.27 1.48
C CYS A 113 -27.11 -11.50 -0.03
N ILE A 114 -25.94 -11.44 -0.64
CA ILE A 114 -25.72 -11.81 -2.04
C ILE A 114 -24.90 -13.12 -2.00
N PRO A 115 -25.32 -14.21 -2.65
CA PRO A 115 -24.66 -15.52 -2.65
C PRO A 115 -23.93 -15.80 -3.98
N PRO A 116 -23.01 -16.79 -4.02
CA PRO A 116 -22.07 -17.00 -5.13
C PRO A 116 -22.76 -17.03 -6.48
N GLY A 117 -22.24 -16.34 -7.48
CA GLY A 117 -22.62 -16.47 -8.88
C GLY A 117 -21.38 -16.69 -9.75
N ALA A 118 -21.58 -17.25 -10.93
CA ALA A 118 -20.62 -17.15 -12.02
C ALA A 118 -21.06 -15.95 -12.87
N LEU A 119 -20.16 -15.00 -13.07
CA LEU A 119 -20.39 -13.84 -13.94
C LEU A 119 -19.27 -13.87 -14.97
N GLU A 120 -19.65 -13.95 -16.23
CA GLU A 120 -18.75 -14.11 -17.38
C GLU A 120 -19.18 -13.09 -18.45
N ASP A 121 -18.22 -12.56 -19.22
CA ASP A 121 -18.47 -11.68 -20.38
C ASP A 121 -19.33 -10.43 -20.07
N LEU A 122 -18.90 -9.60 -19.11
CA LEU A 122 -19.62 -8.36 -18.73
C LEU A 122 -18.74 -7.11 -18.76
N GLU A 123 -19.28 -5.98 -19.21
CA GLU A 123 -18.51 -4.73 -19.22
C GLU A 123 -18.40 -4.14 -17.80
N PHE A 124 -19.50 -4.02 -17.04
CA PHE A 124 -19.49 -3.31 -15.76
C PHE A 124 -20.38 -3.91 -14.67
N ILE A 125 -19.80 -4.10 -13.47
CA ILE A 125 -20.52 -4.66 -12.31
C ILE A 125 -20.37 -3.79 -11.06
N ILE A 126 -21.51 -3.49 -10.43
CA ILE A 126 -21.56 -2.93 -9.07
C ILE A 126 -22.31 -3.89 -8.14
N ILE A 127 -21.61 -4.39 -7.12
CA ILE A 127 -22.21 -5.20 -6.07
C ILE A 127 -22.07 -4.48 -4.73
N CYS A 128 -23.20 -4.12 -4.14
CA CYS A 128 -23.28 -3.46 -2.85
C CYS A 128 -24.08 -4.30 -1.86
N GLY A 129 -23.45 -4.78 -0.79
CA GLY A 129 -24.19 -5.56 0.20
C GLY A 129 -23.57 -5.71 1.58
N PHE A 130 -24.34 -6.22 2.53
CA PHE A 130 -23.80 -6.48 3.87
C PHE A 130 -22.83 -7.68 3.83
N CYS A 131 -23.28 -8.78 3.23
CA CYS A 131 -22.41 -9.89 2.83
C CYS A 131 -22.49 -10.03 1.30
N THR A 132 -21.40 -9.74 0.60
CA THR A 132 -21.21 -10.29 -0.74
C THR A 132 -20.63 -11.71 -0.60
N PRO A 133 -20.59 -12.54 -1.65
CA PRO A 133 -20.13 -13.93 -1.60
C PRO A 133 -18.91 -14.18 -2.51
N PRO A 134 -18.23 -15.35 -2.37
CA PRO A 134 -17.28 -15.83 -3.38
C PRO A 134 -17.97 -15.93 -4.72
N GLY A 135 -17.39 -15.41 -5.79
CA GLY A 135 -17.77 -15.73 -7.17
C GLY A 135 -16.53 -16.17 -7.93
N ALA A 136 -16.75 -16.92 -9.01
CA ALA A 136 -15.80 -16.92 -10.12
C ALA A 136 -16.25 -15.80 -11.05
N LEU A 137 -15.32 -14.93 -11.38
CA LEU A 137 -15.54 -13.70 -12.13
C LEU A 137 -14.43 -13.67 -13.16
N GLU A 138 -14.81 -13.90 -14.42
CA GLU A 138 -13.91 -14.11 -15.55
C GLU A 138 -14.35 -13.16 -16.67
N ASP A 139 -13.39 -12.65 -17.46
CA ASP A 139 -13.64 -11.84 -18.66
C ASP A 139 -14.54 -10.60 -18.42
N LEU A 140 -14.15 -9.72 -17.48
CA LEU A 140 -14.91 -8.48 -17.18
C LEU A 140 -14.02 -7.24 -17.25
N GLU A 141 -14.54 -6.13 -17.79
CA GLU A 141 -13.73 -4.90 -17.84
C GLU A 141 -13.62 -4.25 -16.44
N PHE A 142 -14.75 -4.02 -15.75
CA PHE A 142 -14.76 -3.25 -14.50
C PHE A 142 -15.65 -3.83 -13.40
N ILE A 143 -15.11 -3.96 -12.18
CA ILE A 143 -15.85 -4.41 -10.99
C ILE A 143 -15.72 -3.46 -9.80
N ILE A 144 -16.86 -3.13 -9.18
CA ILE A 144 -16.93 -2.42 -7.89
C ILE A 144 -17.69 -3.26 -6.86
N MET A 145 -16.96 -3.75 -5.85
CA MET A 145 -17.50 -4.52 -4.73
C MET A 145 -17.47 -3.67 -3.46
N CYS A 146 -18.64 -3.38 -2.88
CA CYS A 146 -18.76 -2.64 -1.63
C CYS A 146 -19.55 -3.44 -0.59
N GLY A 147 -18.98 -3.68 0.60
CA GLY A 147 -19.73 -4.38 1.63
C GLY A 147 -19.11 -4.51 3.01
N PHE A 148 -19.86 -5.07 3.96
CA PHE A 148 -19.31 -5.31 5.31
C PHE A 148 -18.38 -6.52 5.30
N CYS A 149 -18.78 -7.63 4.68
CA CYS A 149 -17.94 -8.81 4.44
C CYS A 149 -17.93 -9.14 2.94
N ILE A 150 -16.74 -9.18 2.34
CA ILE A 150 -16.55 -9.53 0.92
C ILE A 150 -15.68 -10.79 0.85
N PRO A 151 -16.22 -12.02 0.84
CA PRO A 151 -15.50 -13.29 0.96
C PRO A 151 -14.61 -13.64 -0.24
N PRO A 152 -13.74 -14.69 -0.16
CA PRO A 152 -12.72 -14.99 -1.16
C PRO A 152 -13.34 -15.25 -2.52
N GLY A 153 -12.84 -14.67 -3.59
CA GLY A 153 -13.18 -15.07 -4.96
C GLY A 153 -11.93 -15.52 -5.71
N ALA A 154 -12.13 -16.20 -6.83
CA ALA A 154 -11.15 -16.24 -7.92
C ALA A 154 -11.60 -15.19 -8.92
N LEU A 155 -10.70 -14.28 -9.28
CA LEU A 155 -10.93 -13.20 -10.23
C LEU A 155 -9.78 -13.30 -11.23
N GLU A 156 -10.11 -13.55 -12.48
CA GLU A 156 -9.17 -13.78 -13.58
C GLU A 156 -9.58 -12.89 -14.76
N ASP A 157 -8.60 -12.39 -15.53
CA ASP A 157 -8.83 -11.64 -16.77
C ASP A 157 -9.73 -10.38 -16.61
N LEU A 158 -9.31 -9.41 -15.78
CA LEU A 158 -10.04 -8.15 -15.58
C LEU A 158 -9.17 -6.91 -15.75
N GLU A 159 -9.72 -5.83 -16.30
CA GLU A 159 -8.96 -4.57 -16.39
C GLU A 159 -8.86 -3.90 -15.00
N LEU A 160 -9.98 -3.74 -14.28
CA LEU A 160 -9.98 -2.98 -13.03
C LEU A 160 -10.95 -3.50 -11.97
N ILE A 161 -10.41 -3.65 -10.74
CA ILE A 161 -11.18 -4.03 -9.56
C ILE A 161 -11.08 -3.00 -8.44
N ILE A 162 -12.23 -2.57 -7.90
CA ILE A 162 -12.32 -1.80 -6.65
C ILE A 162 -13.10 -2.58 -5.60
N ILE A 163 -12.42 -2.96 -4.52
CA ILE A 163 -13.04 -3.66 -3.40
C ILE A 163 -12.95 -2.81 -2.14
N CYS A 164 -14.11 -2.39 -1.64
CA CYS A 164 -14.24 -1.57 -0.44
C CYS A 164 -15.06 -2.30 0.63
N GLY A 165 -14.44 -2.70 1.73
CA GLY A 165 -15.21 -3.37 2.79
C GLY A 165 -14.59 -3.42 4.17
N PHE A 166 -15.40 -3.79 5.17
CA PHE A 166 -14.88 -3.91 6.54
C PHE A 166 -13.96 -5.12 6.69
N CYS A 167 -14.40 -6.30 6.23
CA CYS A 167 -13.59 -7.51 6.14
C CYS A 167 -13.56 -8.02 4.69
N ILE A 168 -12.39 -7.96 4.09
CA ILE A 168 -12.03 -8.74 2.91
C ILE A 168 -11.23 -9.97 3.44
N PRO A 169 -11.39 -11.20 2.95
CA PRO A 169 -10.56 -12.38 3.15
C PRO A 169 -9.76 -12.70 1.87
N PRO A 170 -8.68 -13.50 1.98
CA PRO A 170 -7.73 -13.71 0.88
C PRO A 170 -8.41 -14.42 -0.29
N GLY A 171 -8.20 -13.94 -1.52
CA GLY A 171 -8.60 -14.59 -2.78
C GLY A 171 -7.39 -14.74 -3.72
N ALA A 172 -7.52 -15.56 -4.75
CA ALA A 172 -6.52 -15.63 -5.83
C ALA A 172 -6.96 -14.63 -6.90
N LEU A 173 -6.07 -13.70 -7.25
CA LEU A 173 -6.30 -12.68 -8.27
C LEU A 173 -5.14 -12.79 -9.26
N GLU A 174 -5.43 -13.11 -10.51
CA GLU A 174 -4.46 -13.40 -11.57
C GLU A 174 -4.85 -12.59 -12.83
N ASP A 175 -3.87 -12.15 -13.61
CA ASP A 175 -4.06 -11.46 -14.91
C ASP A 175 -4.93 -10.19 -14.83
N LEU A 176 -4.45 -9.17 -14.12
CA LEU A 176 -5.23 -7.94 -13.84
C LEU A 176 -4.41 -6.67 -14.03
N GLU A 177 -4.96 -5.64 -14.69
CA GLU A 177 -4.22 -4.37 -14.84
C GLU A 177 -4.17 -3.59 -13.51
N LEU A 178 -5.32 -3.39 -12.85
CA LEU A 178 -5.40 -2.54 -11.65
C LEU A 178 -6.30 -3.08 -10.53
N ILE A 179 -5.75 -3.17 -9.33
CA ILE A 179 -6.52 -3.47 -8.10
C ILE A 179 -6.45 -2.33 -7.08
N ILE A 180 -7.62 -1.97 -6.54
CA ILE A 180 -7.74 -1.09 -5.38
C ILE A 180 -8.53 -1.78 -4.26
N MET A 181 -7.84 -2.14 -3.18
CA MET A 181 -8.43 -2.74 -1.98
C MET A 181 -8.44 -1.74 -0.83
N CYS A 182 -9.62 -1.41 -0.32
CA CYS A 182 -9.75 -0.49 0.82
C CYS A 182 -10.61 -1.13 1.93
N GLY A 183 -10.06 -1.28 3.13
CA GLY A 183 -10.84 -1.88 4.21
C GLY A 183 -10.30 -1.77 5.63
N PHE A 184 -11.04 -2.33 6.59
CA PHE A 184 -10.53 -2.45 7.96
C PHE A 184 -9.57 -3.64 8.07
N CYS A 185 -9.95 -4.79 7.52
CA CYS A 185 -9.07 -5.95 7.32
C CYS A 185 -8.98 -6.27 5.82
N THR A 186 -7.79 -6.16 5.24
CA THR A 186 -7.51 -6.43 3.81
C THR A 186 -6.38 -7.46 3.67
N PRO A 187 -6.69 -8.76 3.66
CA PRO A 187 -5.74 -9.83 3.41
C PRO A 187 -5.27 -9.85 1.98
N PRO A 188 -3.96 -10.01 1.77
CA PRO A 188 -3.42 -10.53 0.55
C PRO A 188 -3.76 -12.02 0.51
N GLY A 189 -4.29 -12.46 -0.63
CA GLY A 189 -4.15 -13.86 -1.03
C GLY A 189 -2.84 -14.03 -1.80
N ALA A 190 -2.84 -14.94 -2.77
CA ALA A 190 -1.83 -14.94 -3.82
C ALA A 190 -2.29 -13.93 -4.88
N LEU A 191 -1.42 -12.98 -5.21
CA LEU A 191 -1.63 -12.02 -6.29
C LEU A 191 -0.44 -12.21 -7.24
N GLU A 192 -0.72 -12.58 -8.48
CA GLU A 192 0.25 -12.92 -9.52
C GLU A 192 -0.13 -12.16 -10.79
N ASP A 193 0.85 -11.74 -11.59
CA ASP A 193 0.66 -11.13 -12.91
C ASP A 193 -0.26 -9.87 -12.91
N LEU A 194 0.12 -8.83 -12.14
CA LEU A 194 -0.57 -7.53 -12.17
C LEU A 194 0.33 -6.33 -12.44
N GLU A 195 -0.21 -5.32 -13.14
CA GLU A 195 0.52 -4.06 -13.32
C GLU A 195 0.54 -3.23 -12.02
N LEU A 196 -0.61 -2.98 -11.39
CA LEU A 196 -0.68 -2.04 -10.26
C LEU A 196 -1.63 -2.48 -9.14
N ILE A 197 -1.13 -2.46 -7.90
CA ILE A 197 -1.91 -2.77 -6.70
C ILE A 197 -1.86 -1.65 -5.67
N ILE A 198 -3.04 -1.22 -5.19
CA ILE A 198 -3.19 -0.31 -4.06
C ILE A 198 -3.97 -0.97 -2.94
N ILE A 199 -3.30 -1.26 -1.82
CA ILE A 199 -3.93 -1.84 -0.62
C ILE A 199 -3.91 -0.81 0.51
N CYS A 200 -5.10 -0.39 0.94
CA CYS A 200 -5.29 0.52 2.05
C CYS A 200 -6.10 -0.14 3.17
N GLY A 201 -5.47 -0.38 4.32
CA GLY A 201 -6.04 -1.21 5.39
C GLY A 201 -5.77 -0.71 6.80
N PHE A 202 -6.66 -0.95 7.78
CA PHE A 202 -6.24 -0.84 9.19
C PHE A 202 -5.31 -2.01 9.55
N CYS A 203 -5.70 -3.24 9.19
CA CYS A 203 -4.90 -4.45 9.30
C CYS A 203 -4.78 -5.14 7.94
N ILE A 204 -3.55 -5.32 7.48
CA ILE A 204 -3.20 -6.14 6.32
C ILE A 204 -2.56 -7.42 6.92
N PRO A 205 -3.03 -8.65 6.64
CA PRO A 205 -2.38 -9.93 7.03
C PRO A 205 -1.41 -10.51 5.96
N PRO A 206 -0.58 -11.53 6.24
CA PRO A 206 0.50 -11.99 5.35
C PRO A 206 0.01 -12.51 4.00
N GLY A 207 0.78 -12.33 2.94
CA GLY A 207 0.55 -12.96 1.62
C GLY A 207 1.81 -12.99 0.77
N ALA A 208 1.70 -13.67 -0.36
CA ALA A 208 2.71 -13.75 -1.40
C ALA A 208 2.26 -12.88 -2.57
N LEU A 209 3.14 -11.99 -3.02
CA LEU A 209 2.92 -11.15 -4.20
C LEU A 209 4.12 -11.39 -5.11
N GLU A 210 3.85 -11.83 -6.33
CA GLU A 210 4.85 -12.25 -7.32
C GLU A 210 4.50 -11.57 -8.66
N ASP A 211 5.52 -11.24 -9.47
CA ASP A 211 5.37 -10.75 -10.85
C ASP A 211 4.47 -9.48 -10.99
N LEU A 212 4.80 -8.39 -10.29
CA LEU A 212 4.04 -7.12 -10.36
C LEU A 212 4.91 -5.90 -10.64
N GLU A 213 4.40 -4.92 -11.40
CA GLU A 213 5.17 -3.69 -11.66
C GLU A 213 5.18 -2.75 -10.43
N LEU A 214 4.01 -2.42 -9.87
CA LEU A 214 3.90 -1.44 -8.79
C LEU A 214 2.97 -1.84 -7.65
N ILE A 215 3.48 -1.80 -6.41
CA ILE A 215 2.67 -2.01 -5.21
C ILE A 215 2.70 -0.80 -4.28
N ILE A 216 1.51 -0.35 -3.84
CA ILE A 216 1.34 0.64 -2.79
C ILE A 216 0.53 0.05 -1.64
N ILE A 217 1.21 -0.17 -0.50
CA ILE A 217 0.59 -0.71 0.72
C ILE A 217 0.56 0.39 1.79
N CYS A 218 -0.64 0.80 2.19
CA CYS A 218 -0.84 1.80 3.23
C CYS A 218 -1.68 1.23 4.37
N GLY A 219 -1.15 1.16 5.59
CA GLY A 219 -1.95 0.67 6.71
C GLY A 219 -1.42 0.88 8.12
N PHE A 220 -2.27 0.64 9.12
CA PHE A 220 -1.84 0.79 10.52
C PHE A 220 -0.94 -0.38 10.95
N CYS A 221 -1.38 -1.61 10.70
CA CYS A 221 -0.59 -2.82 10.88
C CYS A 221 -0.43 -3.53 9.53
N ILE A 222 0.80 -3.56 9.03
CA ILE A 222 1.21 -4.35 7.89
C ILE A 222 1.82 -5.65 8.46
N PRO A 223 1.72 -6.81 7.80
CA PRO A 223 2.16 -8.15 8.23
C PRO A 223 3.41 -8.60 7.42
N PRO A 224 4.11 -9.68 7.82
CA PRO A 224 5.19 -10.24 7.00
C PRO A 224 4.63 -10.69 5.66
N GLY A 225 5.27 -10.33 4.55
CA GLY A 225 4.99 -10.91 3.24
C GLY A 225 6.27 -11.50 2.65
N ALA A 226 6.10 -12.43 1.72
CA ALA A 226 7.12 -12.73 0.72
C ALA A 226 6.74 -11.92 -0.52
N LEU A 227 7.70 -11.19 -1.06
CA LEU A 227 7.53 -10.23 -2.13
C LEU A 227 8.71 -10.45 -3.07
N GLU A 228 8.43 -11.00 -4.24
CA GLU A 228 9.44 -11.47 -5.21
C GLU A 228 9.10 -10.87 -6.59
N ASP A 229 10.12 -10.56 -7.39
CA ASP A 229 9.98 -10.12 -8.79
C ASP A 229 9.08 -8.87 -8.98
N LEU A 230 9.44 -7.74 -8.34
CA LEU A 230 8.69 -6.47 -8.45
C LEU A 230 9.56 -5.27 -8.85
N GLU A 231 9.05 -4.36 -9.68
CA GLU A 231 9.82 -3.16 -10.03
C GLU A 231 9.84 -2.15 -8.85
N LEU A 232 8.68 -1.79 -8.31
CA LEU A 232 8.56 -0.75 -7.29
C LEU A 232 7.58 -1.11 -6.16
N ILE A 233 8.05 -0.96 -4.92
CA ILE A 233 7.23 -1.12 -3.73
C ILE A 233 7.23 0.13 -2.85
N ILE A 234 6.04 0.59 -2.46
CA ILE A 234 5.84 1.65 -1.47
C ILE A 234 5.02 1.12 -0.30
N ILE A 235 5.65 0.98 0.87
CA ILE A 235 5.00 0.54 2.11
C ILE A 235 4.97 1.71 3.10
N CYS A 236 3.77 2.16 3.46
CA CYS A 236 3.54 3.21 4.44
C CYS A 236 2.69 2.71 5.60
N GLY A 237 3.24 2.63 6.82
CA GLY A 237 2.45 2.17 7.95
C GLY A 237 2.95 2.48 9.34
N PHE A 238 2.09 2.29 10.35
CA PHE A 238 2.49 2.54 11.74
C PHE A 238 3.40 1.41 12.27
N CYS A 239 2.97 0.17 12.11
CA CYS A 239 3.75 -1.03 12.37
C CYS A 239 3.92 -1.82 11.07
N ILE A 240 5.14 -1.86 10.56
CA ILE A 240 5.56 -2.79 9.51
C ILE A 240 6.22 -3.97 10.25
N PRO A 241 6.22 -5.21 9.77
CA PRO A 241 6.86 -6.36 10.40
C PRO A 241 8.01 -6.92 9.50
N PRO A 242 8.78 -7.92 9.96
CA PRO A 242 9.79 -8.57 9.12
C PRO A 242 9.16 -9.12 7.84
N GLY A 243 9.73 -8.85 6.67
CA GLY A 243 9.40 -9.54 5.42
C GLY A 243 10.68 -10.12 4.82
N ALA A 244 10.51 -11.08 3.91
CA ALA A 244 11.54 -11.44 2.93
C ALA A 244 11.16 -10.71 1.65
N LEU A 245 12.12 -9.97 1.09
CA LEU A 245 11.97 -9.18 -0.12
C LEU A 245 13.19 -9.50 -0.98
N GLU A 246 12.97 -10.07 -2.14
CA GLU A 246 14.01 -10.59 -3.05
C GLU A 246 13.69 -10.10 -4.48
N ASP A 247 14.72 -9.84 -5.28
CA ASP A 247 14.62 -9.48 -6.71
C ASP A 247 13.75 -8.24 -7.00
N LEU A 248 14.19 -7.07 -6.52
CA LEU A 248 13.42 -5.82 -6.59
C LEU A 248 14.26 -4.62 -7.05
N GLU A 249 13.72 -3.74 -7.90
CA GLU A 249 14.48 -2.53 -8.29
C GLU A 249 14.47 -1.48 -7.16
N LEU A 250 13.29 -1.09 -6.67
CA LEU A 250 13.17 0.00 -5.70
C LEU A 250 12.16 -0.27 -4.59
N ILE A 251 12.61 -0.11 -3.34
CA ILE A 251 11.75 -0.15 -2.16
C ILE A 251 11.74 1.20 -1.42
N ILE A 252 10.53 1.67 -1.07
CA ILE A 252 10.31 2.79 -0.16
C ILE A 252 9.48 2.33 1.03
N ILE A 253 10.09 2.27 2.22
CA ILE A 253 9.42 1.91 3.47
C ILE A 253 9.36 3.13 4.39
N CYS A 254 8.16 3.58 4.70
CA CYS A 254 7.90 4.68 5.61
C CYS A 254 7.06 4.22 6.79
N GLY A 255 7.58 4.29 8.02
CA GLY A 255 6.77 3.87 9.18
C GLY A 255 7.25 4.26 10.56
N PHE A 256 6.40 4.07 11.58
CA PHE A 256 6.78 4.40 12.95
C PHE A 256 7.70 3.31 13.53
N CYS A 257 7.32 2.04 13.40
CA CYS A 257 8.12 0.88 13.77
C CYS A 257 8.36 0.00 12.54
N ILE A 258 9.62 -0.14 12.15
CA ILE A 258 10.08 -1.07 11.12
C ILE A 258 10.98 -2.10 11.84
N PRO A 259 10.70 -3.41 11.78
CA PRO A 259 11.44 -4.51 12.41
C PRO A 259 12.26 -5.34 11.39
N PRO A 260 13.23 -6.15 11.87
CA PRO A 260 14.27 -6.79 11.04
C PRO A 260 13.70 -7.50 9.83
N GLY A 261 14.17 -7.24 8.62
CA GLY A 261 13.90 -8.06 7.43
C GLY A 261 15.19 -8.68 6.91
N ALA A 262 15.05 -9.72 6.08
CA ALA A 262 16.09 -10.11 5.14
C ALA A 262 15.71 -9.48 3.80
N LEU A 263 16.61 -8.65 3.26
CA LEU A 263 16.43 -8.03 1.95
C LEU A 263 17.67 -8.41 1.13
N GLU A 264 17.45 -9.01 -0.02
CA GLU A 264 18.49 -9.53 -0.92
C GLU A 264 18.20 -9.02 -2.34
N ASP A 265 19.24 -8.87 -3.17
CA ASP A 265 19.15 -8.56 -4.60
C ASP A 265 18.31 -7.31 -4.95
N LEU A 266 18.77 -6.14 -4.49
CA LEU A 266 18.02 -4.87 -4.57
C LEU A 266 18.85 -3.69 -5.09
N GLU A 267 18.35 -2.90 -6.05
CA GLU A 267 19.09 -1.72 -6.52
C GLU A 267 19.08 -0.58 -5.48
N LEU A 268 17.90 -0.19 -4.99
CA LEU A 268 17.78 0.93 -4.05
C LEU A 268 16.71 0.70 -2.97
N ILE A 269 17.11 0.97 -1.73
CA ILE A 269 16.20 0.97 -0.58
C ILE A 269 16.20 2.32 0.13
N ILE A 270 14.99 2.85 0.36
CA ILE A 270 14.75 4.03 1.18
C ILE A 270 13.89 3.65 2.38
N ILE A 271 14.50 3.62 3.56
CA ILE A 271 13.81 3.35 4.83
C ILE A 271 13.74 4.64 5.63
N CYS A 272 12.53 5.09 5.94
CA CYS A 272 12.32 6.27 6.76
C CYS A 272 11.36 5.97 7.91
N GLY A 273 11.82 6.09 9.15
CA GLY A 273 10.97 5.77 10.30
C GLY A 273 11.44 6.23 11.66
N PHE A 274 10.58 6.12 12.67
CA PHE A 274 10.95 6.51 14.04
C PHE A 274 11.95 5.50 14.63
N CYS A 275 11.63 4.21 14.54
CA CYS A 275 12.55 3.11 14.84
C CYS A 275 12.73 2.27 13.58
N THR A 276 13.91 2.33 12.97
CA THR A 276 14.35 1.26 12.06
C THR A 276 14.98 0.15 12.91
N PRO A 277 15.18 -1.08 12.40
CA PRO A 277 15.70 -2.22 13.14
C PRO A 277 17.02 -2.76 12.53
N PRO A 278 17.72 -3.71 13.20
CA PRO A 278 18.77 -4.50 12.56
C PRO A 278 18.14 -5.34 11.45
N GLY A 279 18.58 -5.26 10.21
CA GLY A 279 18.29 -6.26 9.17
C GLY A 279 19.56 -7.02 8.82
N ALA A 280 19.40 -8.17 8.16
CA ALA A 280 20.43 -8.70 7.28
C ALA A 280 20.13 -8.11 5.90
N LEU A 281 21.12 -7.43 5.33
CA LEU A 281 21.01 -6.66 4.10
C LEU A 281 22.21 -7.09 3.26
N GLU A 282 21.96 -7.88 2.22
CA GLU A 282 22.98 -8.50 1.37
C GLU A 282 22.70 -8.13 -0.09
N ASP A 283 23.75 -8.02 -0.91
CA ASP A 283 23.68 -7.81 -2.37
C ASP A 283 22.81 -6.59 -2.79
N LEU A 284 23.14 -5.41 -2.28
CA LEU A 284 22.39 -4.16 -2.52
C LEU A 284 23.27 -3.06 -3.12
N GLU A 285 22.82 -2.37 -4.18
CA GLU A 285 23.64 -1.24 -4.67
C GLU A 285 23.60 -0.06 -3.68
N ARG A 286 22.40 0.36 -3.22
CA ARG A 286 22.25 1.59 -2.44
C ARG A 286 21.22 1.50 -1.31
N ILE A 287 21.58 2.06 -0.15
CA ILE A 287 20.67 2.21 1.00
C ILE A 287 20.64 3.65 1.50
N ILE A 288 19.43 4.15 1.75
CA ILE A 288 19.16 5.38 2.48
C ILE A 288 18.28 5.07 3.70
N MET A 289 18.86 5.16 4.89
CA MET A 289 18.13 5.03 6.16
C MET A 289 18.00 6.37 6.87
N CYS A 290 16.77 6.76 7.17
CA CYS A 290 16.46 7.99 7.88
C CYS A 290 15.59 7.70 9.10
N GLY A 291 16.01 8.08 10.32
CA GLY A 291 15.17 7.80 11.49
C GLY A 291 15.62 8.29 12.85
N PHE A 292 14.79 8.13 13.88
CA PHE A 292 15.17 8.54 15.24
C PHE A 292 16.13 7.53 15.89
N CYS A 293 15.83 6.23 15.80
CA CYS A 293 16.69 5.14 16.23
C CYS A 293 16.97 4.20 15.06
N ILE A 294 18.25 4.02 14.71
CA ILE A 294 18.71 3.09 13.68
C ILE A 294 19.65 2.09 14.38
N PRO A 295 19.22 0.88 14.76
CA PRO A 295 19.99 -0.12 15.50
C PRO A 295 20.95 -0.93 14.60
N PRO A 296 21.81 -1.79 15.17
CA PRO A 296 22.96 -2.31 14.43
C PRO A 296 22.57 -3.55 13.63
N GLY A 297 22.59 -3.45 12.29
CA GLY A 297 22.40 -4.58 11.37
C GLY A 297 23.72 -5.22 10.93
N ALA A 298 23.61 -6.37 10.27
CA ALA A 298 24.67 -6.91 9.42
C ALA A 298 24.39 -6.40 8.01
N LEU A 299 25.34 -5.66 7.45
CA LEU A 299 25.28 -5.16 6.09
C LEU A 299 26.51 -5.70 5.37
N GLU A 300 26.30 -6.40 4.26
CA GLU A 300 27.35 -7.02 3.45
C GLU A 300 27.11 -6.64 1.97
N ASP A 301 28.20 -6.48 1.20
CA ASP A 301 28.18 -6.25 -0.25
C ASP A 301 27.31 -5.06 -0.71
N LEU A 302 27.63 -3.83 -0.24
CA LEU A 302 26.98 -2.59 -0.73
C LEU A 302 27.91 -1.54 -1.33
N GLU A 303 27.45 -0.86 -2.39
CA GLU A 303 28.18 0.29 -2.94
C GLU A 303 28.03 1.54 -2.06
N LEU A 304 26.79 1.92 -1.68
CA LEU A 304 26.54 3.18 -0.97
C LEU A 304 25.54 3.06 0.17
N ILE A 305 25.95 3.54 1.35
CA ILE A 305 25.08 3.66 2.52
C ILE A 305 25.00 5.11 3.01
N ILE A 306 23.77 5.63 3.14
CA ILE A 306 23.46 6.91 3.79
C ILE A 306 22.59 6.65 5.02
N ILE A 307 23.14 6.85 6.22
CA ILE A 307 22.43 6.70 7.49
C ILE A 307 22.31 8.05 8.15
N CYS A 308 21.09 8.49 8.40
CA CYS A 308 20.80 9.73 9.08
C CYS A 308 19.83 9.53 10.24
N GLY A 309 20.30 9.68 11.48
CA GLY A 309 19.44 9.49 12.63
C GLY A 309 19.96 9.94 14.00
N PHE A 310 19.07 9.98 14.99
CA PHE A 310 19.43 10.51 16.31
C PHE A 310 20.31 9.52 17.12
N CYS A 311 20.01 8.22 17.08
CA CYS A 311 20.78 7.14 17.72
C CYS A 311 21.20 6.07 16.70
N ILE A 312 22.51 5.82 16.54
CA ILE A 312 23.08 4.87 15.57
C ILE A 312 24.13 4.00 16.29
N PRO A 313 23.87 2.73 16.67
CA PRO A 313 24.80 1.83 17.34
C PRO A 313 25.71 1.05 16.36
N PRO A 314 26.72 0.31 16.87
CA PRO A 314 27.75 -0.35 16.06
C PRO A 314 27.16 -1.57 15.35
N GLY A 315 27.03 -1.53 14.03
CA GLY A 315 26.70 -2.69 13.18
C GLY A 315 27.94 -3.43 12.71
N ALA A 316 27.76 -4.67 12.26
CA ALA A 316 28.77 -5.37 11.47
C ALA A 316 28.64 -4.87 10.02
N LEU A 317 29.71 -4.31 9.48
CA LEU A 317 29.76 -3.73 8.14
C LEU A 317 30.92 -4.41 7.42
N GLU A 318 30.62 -5.22 6.41
CA GLU A 318 31.62 -5.89 5.59
C GLU A 318 31.47 -5.46 4.12
N ASP A 319 32.58 -5.33 3.40
CA ASP A 319 32.61 -5.08 1.94
C ASP A 319 31.77 -3.88 1.43
N MET A 320 32.07 -2.68 1.95
CA MET A 320 31.41 -1.41 1.59
C MET A 320 32.30 -0.47 0.77
N GLU A 321 31.80 0.18 -0.29
CA GLU A 321 32.57 1.24 -0.97
C GLU A 321 32.49 2.61 -0.25
N LEU A 322 31.29 3.06 0.16
CA LEU A 322 31.12 4.38 0.81
C LEU A 322 30.01 4.41 1.88
N ILE A 323 30.36 4.94 3.06
CA ILE A 323 29.43 5.12 4.19
C ILE A 323 29.32 6.61 4.59
N ILE A 324 28.10 7.12 4.66
CA ILE A 324 27.78 8.47 5.16
C ILE A 324 26.87 8.35 6.39
N ILE A 325 27.43 8.61 7.58
CA ILE A 325 26.69 8.58 8.85
C ILE A 325 26.47 10.01 9.37
N CYS A 326 25.22 10.36 9.62
CA CYS A 326 24.82 11.67 10.12
C CYS A 326 23.93 11.52 11.37
N GLY A 327 24.48 11.70 12.58
CA GLY A 327 23.71 11.47 13.81
C GLY A 327 24.24 12.08 15.11
N PHE A 328 23.39 12.11 16.15
CA PHE A 328 23.67 12.78 17.42
C PHE A 328 24.29 11.86 18.49
N CYS A 329 23.92 10.58 18.50
CA CYS A 329 24.36 9.57 19.46
C CYS A 329 24.92 8.32 18.74
N THR A 330 26.20 8.37 18.34
CA THR A 330 26.98 7.21 17.87
C THR A 330 27.75 6.60 19.05
N PRO A 331 27.56 5.33 19.45
CA PRO A 331 28.20 4.78 20.64
C PRO A 331 29.64 4.36 20.38
N PRO A 332 30.40 4.14 21.48
CA PRO A 332 31.83 3.93 21.41
C PRO A 332 32.26 2.52 20.98
N GLY A 333 31.32 1.59 20.75
CA GLY A 333 31.63 0.19 20.45
C GLY A 333 31.96 -0.09 18.98
N ALA A 334 31.66 0.84 18.08
CA ALA A 334 32.15 0.82 16.71
C ALA A 334 33.64 1.17 16.64
N ILE A 335 34.25 1.61 17.76
CA ILE A 335 35.50 2.36 17.76
C ILE A 335 36.74 1.49 17.51
N GLU A 336 36.73 0.19 17.78
CA GLU A 336 37.92 -0.64 17.49
C GLU A 336 38.20 -0.72 15.99
N ASP A 337 37.14 -0.80 15.16
CA ASP A 337 37.26 -0.64 13.71
C ASP A 337 37.13 0.82 13.26
N LEU A 338 36.47 1.70 14.02
CA LEU A 338 36.40 3.14 13.69
C LEU A 338 37.77 3.80 13.79
N GLU A 339 38.66 3.41 14.71
CA GLU A 339 40.03 3.92 14.71
C GLU A 339 40.75 3.47 13.44
N LEU A 340 40.58 2.22 13.01
CA LEU A 340 41.18 1.70 11.77
C LEU A 340 40.59 2.37 10.52
N ILE A 341 39.27 2.56 10.48
CA ILE A 341 38.51 3.21 9.39
C ILE A 341 38.78 4.72 9.36
N ILE A 342 38.89 5.39 10.50
CA ILE A 342 39.28 6.81 10.56
C ILE A 342 40.72 6.93 10.07
N ILE A 343 41.63 6.05 10.46
CA ILE A 343 43.02 6.09 9.99
C ILE A 343 43.08 5.88 8.48
N SER A 344 42.41 4.85 7.93
CA SER A 344 42.39 4.61 6.47
C SER A 344 41.71 5.75 5.71
N ALA A 345 40.56 6.24 6.19
CA ALA A 345 39.86 7.37 5.58
C ALA A 345 40.72 8.65 5.62
N LEU A 346 41.45 8.90 6.72
CA LEU A 346 42.39 10.03 6.79
C LEU A 346 43.53 9.88 5.77
N GLU A 347 44.06 8.67 5.56
CA GLU A 347 45.10 8.38 4.55
C GLU A 347 44.58 8.61 3.12
N ASP A 348 43.37 8.14 2.83
CA ASP A 348 42.75 8.34 1.51
C ASP A 348 42.41 9.80 1.24
N LEU A 349 41.91 10.52 2.24
CA LEU A 349 41.67 11.96 2.14
C LEU A 349 42.98 12.74 1.99
N GLU A 350 44.05 12.35 2.68
CA GLU A 350 45.38 12.92 2.47
C GLU A 350 45.87 12.68 1.05
N ARG A 351 45.66 11.47 0.52
CA ARG A 351 46.02 11.13 -0.85
C ARG A 351 45.19 11.93 -1.85
N ALA A 352 43.89 12.11 -1.64
CA ALA A 352 43.03 12.94 -2.48
C ALA A 352 43.46 14.42 -2.45
N ILE A 353 43.82 14.95 -1.28
CA ILE A 353 44.36 16.31 -1.14
C ILE A 353 45.71 16.44 -1.85
N ALA A 354 46.58 15.44 -1.74
CA ALA A 354 47.88 15.41 -2.41
C ALA A 354 47.75 15.35 -3.94
N LEU A 355 46.90 14.46 -4.45
CA LEU A 355 46.65 14.28 -5.88
C LEU A 355 45.97 15.51 -6.50
N SER A 356 45.09 16.18 -5.76
CA SER A 356 44.46 17.44 -6.19
C SER A 356 45.37 18.66 -6.01
N GLY A 357 46.57 18.52 -5.43
CA GLY A 357 47.47 19.63 -5.12
C GLY A 357 46.89 20.63 -4.11
N GLY A 358 45.88 20.23 -3.34
CA GLY A 358 45.18 21.07 -2.39
C GLY A 358 44.29 22.16 -3.00
N VAL A 359 43.91 22.04 -4.29
CA VAL A 359 43.06 23.00 -4.99
C VAL A 359 41.86 22.33 -5.68
N GLY A 360 40.83 23.12 -5.98
CA GLY A 360 39.64 22.65 -6.68
C GLY A 360 38.59 21.98 -5.78
N ARG A 361 37.55 21.43 -6.41
CA ARG A 361 36.39 20.84 -5.70
C ARG A 361 36.76 19.60 -4.90
N THR A 362 37.60 18.73 -5.46
CA THR A 362 38.08 17.51 -4.80
C THR A 362 38.85 17.84 -3.52
N ALA A 363 39.80 18.79 -3.57
CA ALA A 363 40.50 19.25 -2.37
C ALA A 363 39.55 19.87 -1.34
N CYS A 364 38.58 20.66 -1.80
CA CYS A 364 37.59 21.31 -0.94
C CYS A 364 36.74 20.28 -0.18
N GLN A 365 36.21 19.28 -0.87
CA GLN A 365 35.43 18.20 -0.26
C GLN A 365 36.28 17.34 0.67
N ALA A 366 37.48 16.96 0.23
CA ALA A 366 38.38 16.15 1.05
C ALA A 366 38.79 16.89 2.35
N LEU A 367 39.06 18.20 2.29
CA LEU A 367 39.34 19.02 3.47
C LEU A 367 38.13 19.14 4.40
N VAL A 368 36.90 19.26 3.88
CA VAL A 368 35.68 19.27 4.71
C VAL A 368 35.50 17.94 5.42
N GLN A 369 35.61 16.83 4.70
CA GLN A 369 35.46 15.47 5.25
C GLN A 369 36.54 15.19 6.30
N ARG A 370 37.80 15.52 5.99
CA ARG A 370 38.92 15.36 6.92
C ARG A 370 38.76 16.22 8.17
N GLY A 371 38.28 17.46 8.02
CA GLY A 371 37.97 18.35 9.14
C GLY A 371 36.87 17.79 10.06
N LEU A 372 35.86 17.12 9.51
CA LEU A 372 34.81 16.45 10.30
C LEU A 372 35.35 15.24 11.06
N LEU A 373 36.18 14.41 10.42
CA LEU A 373 36.84 13.27 11.08
C LEU A 373 37.78 13.72 12.22
N LEU A 374 38.53 14.81 12.01
CA LEU A 374 39.39 15.39 13.04
C LEU A 374 38.60 15.94 14.23
N ARG A 375 37.40 16.51 14.00
CA ARG A 375 36.48 16.91 15.08
C ARG A 375 35.98 15.71 15.88
N LEU A 376 35.63 14.61 15.21
CA LEU A 376 35.23 13.36 15.88
C LEU A 376 36.37 12.80 16.75
N ALA A 377 37.61 12.89 16.27
CA ALA A 377 38.82 12.53 17.02
C ALA A 377 39.21 13.54 18.12
N CYS A 378 38.37 14.55 18.42
CA CYS A 378 38.63 15.63 19.38
C CYS A 378 39.90 16.45 19.08
N GLN A 379 40.32 16.50 17.81
CA GLN A 379 41.44 17.31 17.31
C GLN A 379 40.94 18.62 16.70
N ASP A 380 40.19 19.40 17.49
CA ASP A 380 39.49 20.61 17.04
C ASP A 380 40.40 21.66 16.38
N ASP A 381 41.66 21.76 16.81
CA ASP A 381 42.63 22.66 16.21
C ASP A 381 42.95 22.29 14.76
N LYS A 382 43.20 21.01 14.49
CA LYS A 382 43.46 20.52 13.13
C LYS A 382 42.21 20.53 12.28
N ALA A 383 41.05 20.21 12.87
CA ALA A 383 39.76 20.31 12.20
C ALA A 383 39.51 21.75 11.72
N ARG A 384 39.79 22.74 12.57
CA ARG A 384 39.67 24.16 12.23
C ARG A 384 40.58 24.56 11.07
N GLU A 385 41.83 24.10 11.06
CA GLU A 385 42.76 24.36 9.94
C GLU A 385 42.23 23.83 8.61
N ASP A 386 41.67 22.62 8.61
CA ASP A 386 41.07 22.02 7.41
C ASP A 386 39.80 22.76 6.96
N PHE A 387 38.95 23.17 7.90
CA PHE A 387 37.79 24.01 7.58
C PHE A 387 38.18 25.41 7.09
N GLU A 388 39.25 26.02 7.61
CA GLU A 388 39.77 27.29 7.11
C GLU A 388 40.25 27.16 5.67
N ARG A 389 40.96 26.07 5.34
CA ARG A 389 41.41 25.80 3.96
C ARG A 389 40.25 25.50 3.02
N ALA A 390 39.26 24.71 3.44
CA ALA A 390 38.06 24.44 2.66
C ALA A 390 37.20 25.70 2.45
N ALA A 391 37.14 26.58 3.45
CA ALA A 391 36.45 27.87 3.35
C ALA A 391 37.09 28.78 2.29
N VAL A 392 38.43 28.81 2.21
CA VAL A 392 39.18 29.53 1.17
C VAL A 392 38.89 28.96 -0.23
N LEU A 393 38.69 27.64 -0.33
CA LEU A 393 38.29 26.96 -1.58
C LEU A 393 36.79 27.13 -1.91
N GLY A 394 36.03 27.82 -1.07
CA GLY A 394 34.66 28.23 -1.35
C GLY A 394 33.57 27.52 -0.54
N SER A 395 33.88 26.56 0.33
CA SER A 395 32.88 25.84 1.12
C SER A 395 32.17 26.75 2.14
N GLU A 396 30.86 26.93 1.99
CA GLU A 396 30.04 27.69 2.94
C GLU A 396 29.86 26.95 4.26
N PHE A 397 29.68 25.63 4.20
CA PHE A 397 29.64 24.77 5.37
C PHE A 397 30.92 24.92 6.21
N ALA A 398 32.09 24.88 5.56
CA ALA A 398 33.36 25.04 6.26
C ALA A 398 33.48 26.42 6.95
N ARG A 399 33.03 27.50 6.30
CA ARG A 399 32.96 28.83 6.92
C ARG A 399 32.13 28.83 8.21
N GLN A 400 30.98 28.16 8.21
CA GLN A 400 30.14 28.05 9.40
C GLN A 400 30.83 27.23 10.51
N GLN A 401 31.51 26.14 10.16
CA GLN A 401 32.25 25.32 11.12
C GLN A 401 33.42 26.08 11.76
N VAL A 402 34.18 26.88 10.99
CA VAL A 402 35.27 27.74 11.54
C VAL A 402 34.73 28.72 12.58
N VAL A 403 33.57 29.32 12.34
CA VAL A 403 32.92 30.23 13.29
C VAL A 403 32.47 29.47 14.55
N SER A 404 31.91 28.28 14.39
CA SER A 404 31.48 27.43 15.51
C SER A 404 32.65 26.96 16.38
N LEU A 405 33.81 26.70 15.77
CA LEU A 405 35.04 26.27 16.45
C LEU A 405 35.87 27.45 16.98
N ASN A 406 35.33 28.68 16.92
CA ASN A 406 36.04 29.84 17.42
C ASN A 406 36.19 29.77 18.96
N PRO A 407 37.43 29.67 19.48
CA PRO A 407 37.67 29.53 20.92
C PRO A 407 37.14 30.71 21.73
N TYR A 408 37.03 31.91 21.13
CA TYR A 408 36.43 33.08 21.80
C TYR A 408 34.91 32.92 21.99
N ALA A 409 34.20 32.32 21.04
CA ALA A 409 32.76 32.10 21.14
C ALA A 409 32.42 31.05 22.21
N ALA A 410 33.20 29.96 22.27
CA ALA A 410 33.07 28.94 23.30
C ALA A 410 33.29 29.49 24.72
N LEU A 411 34.27 30.39 24.89
CA LEU A 411 34.59 31.01 26.18
C LEU A 411 33.50 31.98 26.64
N CYS A 412 32.93 32.77 25.71
CA CYS A 412 31.79 33.64 25.98
C CYS A 412 30.54 32.86 26.41
N ASN A 413 30.23 31.75 25.74
CA ASN A 413 29.08 30.89 26.08
C ASN A 413 29.24 30.25 27.47
N ARG A 414 30.46 29.82 27.81
CA ARG A 414 30.78 29.26 29.13
C ARG A 414 30.63 30.32 30.24
N MET A 415 31.15 31.54 30.02
CA MET A 415 30.98 32.66 30.96
C MET A 415 29.51 33.06 31.14
N LEU A 416 28.73 33.17 30.05
CA LEU A 416 27.30 33.49 30.11
C LEU A 416 26.51 32.43 30.89
N THR A 417 26.83 31.16 30.68
CA THR A 417 26.19 30.04 31.40
C THR A 417 26.50 30.08 32.89
N GLU A 418 27.74 30.38 33.28
CA GLU A 418 28.11 30.56 34.69
C GLU A 418 27.39 31.74 35.35
N VAL A 419 27.26 32.86 34.65
CA VAL A 419 26.55 34.04 35.15
C VAL A 419 25.04 33.76 35.28
N ILE A 420 24.42 33.12 34.29
CA ILE A 420 23.00 32.74 34.33
C ILE A 420 22.74 31.75 35.45
N ASN A 421 23.61 30.75 35.66
CA ASN A 421 23.48 29.80 36.77
C ASN A 421 23.61 30.47 38.14
N LYS A 422 24.51 31.45 38.29
CA LYS A 422 24.63 32.27 39.50
C LYS A 422 23.39 33.14 39.75
N LEU A 423 22.76 33.66 38.70
CA LEU A 423 21.52 34.43 38.80
C LEU A 423 20.30 33.55 39.10
N ARG A 424 20.31 32.29 38.63
CA ARG A 424 19.20 31.33 38.81
C ARG A 424 19.21 30.66 40.19
N ASN A 425 20.39 30.54 40.82
CA ASN A 425 20.57 30.00 42.17
C ASN A 425 21.34 30.99 43.06
N PRO A 426 20.68 32.04 43.59
CA PRO A 426 21.34 33.10 44.36
C PRO A 426 21.79 32.68 45.78
N GLU A 427 21.43 31.49 46.29
CA GLU A 427 21.72 31.05 47.67
C GLU A 427 22.83 29.98 47.78
N VAL A 428 23.90 30.08 46.98
CA VAL A 428 25.16 29.33 47.25
C VAL A 428 26.37 30.26 47.26
N SER A 429 26.20 31.43 47.86
CA SER A 429 27.31 32.27 48.28
C SER A 429 27.04 32.78 49.69
N GLU A 430 27.35 31.93 50.67
CA GLU A 430 27.91 32.27 51.99
C GLU A 430 27.63 31.13 52.98
N THR A 431 28.53 30.14 53.02
CA THR A 431 29.03 29.61 54.29
C THR A 431 30.46 29.12 54.06
N GLN A 432 31.31 29.48 55.02
CA GLN A 432 32.77 29.52 55.02
C GLN A 432 33.49 28.24 54.62
#